data_AF-A0A4U0UPT0-F1
#
_entry.id   AF-A0A4U0UPT0-F1
#
_cell.length_a   1.000
_cell.length_b   1.000
_cell.length_c   1.000
_cell.angle_alpha   90.00
_cell.angle_beta   90.00
_cell.angle_gamma   90.00
#
_symmetry.space_group_name_H-M   'P 1'
#
loop_
_entity.id
_entity.type
_entity.pdbx_description
1 polymer ?
#
loop_
_entity_poly.entity_id
_entity_poly.type
_entity_poly.pdbx_seq_one_letter_code
_entity_poly.pdbx_strand_id
1 'polypeptide(L)'
;MEASLRNTPALIARIEKLTNDLIRRFETLVALAPVERTDRNFTAYSAYQMEVETAALIRSSEDILTLTRQMQEMWLFGQLNTLGASKAQQKTEEDARAVAELLARLIQGETGVKVGGKP
;
A
#
# COMPACT_ATOMS: atom_id res chain seq x y z
N MET A 1 5.33 1.73 -2.05
CA MET A 1 3.89 1.97 -1.86
C MET A 1 3.62 3.43 -2.17
N GLU A 2 2.71 3.70 -3.11
CA GLU A 2 2.25 5.04 -3.48
C GLU A 2 1.74 5.81 -2.25
N ALA A 3 2.22 7.04 -2.05
CA ALA A 3 1.83 7.89 -0.91
C ALA A 3 0.33 8.26 -0.94
N SER A 4 -0.28 8.24 -2.13
CA SER A 4 -1.70 8.51 -2.36
C SER A 4 -2.63 7.50 -1.68
N LEU A 5 -2.15 6.28 -1.38
CA LEU A 5 -2.93 5.25 -0.70
C LEU A 5 -3.05 5.47 0.83
N ARG A 6 -2.31 6.44 1.40
CA ARG A 6 -2.31 6.73 2.84
C ARG A 6 -3.20 7.93 3.22
N ASN A 7 -3.94 8.47 2.27
CA ASN A 7 -4.76 9.66 2.44
C ASN A 7 -6.24 9.28 2.25
N THR A 8 -7.03 9.34 3.33
CA THR A 8 -8.46 8.98 3.33
C THR A 8 -9.25 9.77 2.26
N PRO A 9 -9.14 11.12 2.17
CA PRO A 9 -9.68 11.88 1.04
C PRO A 9 -9.31 11.35 -0.35
N ALA A 10 -8.07 10.94 -0.56
CA ALA A 10 -7.63 10.43 -1.87
C ALA A 10 -8.23 9.05 -2.18
N LEU A 11 -8.38 8.19 -1.16
CA LEU A 11 -9.07 6.90 -1.30
C LEU A 11 -10.55 7.10 -1.61
N ILE A 12 -11.23 8.02 -0.92
CA ILE A 12 -12.63 8.35 -1.19
C ILE A 12 -12.79 8.85 -2.63
N ALA A 13 -11.97 9.80 -3.06
CA ALA A 13 -12.01 10.31 -4.43
C ALA A 13 -11.78 9.21 -5.47
N ARG A 14 -10.91 8.24 -5.18
CA ARG A 14 -10.68 7.09 -6.07
C ARG A 14 -11.88 6.13 -6.09
N ILE A 15 -12.52 5.87 -4.95
CA ILE A 15 -13.75 5.06 -4.87
C ILE A 15 -14.86 5.72 -5.68
N GLU A 16 -15.08 7.02 -5.49
CA GLU A 16 -16.09 7.79 -6.22
C GLU A 16 -15.83 7.75 -7.72
N LYS A 17 -14.59 7.98 -8.15
CA LYS A 17 -14.21 7.90 -9.56
C LYS A 17 -14.53 6.54 -10.16
N LEU A 18 -14.08 5.44 -9.53
CA LEU A 18 -14.30 4.09 -10.06
C LEU A 18 -15.78 3.70 -10.08
N THR A 19 -16.54 4.14 -9.09
CA THR A 19 -17.99 3.90 -9.01
C THR A 19 -18.72 4.67 -10.13
N ASN A 20 -18.38 5.93 -10.32
CA ASN A 20 -18.95 6.76 -11.39
C ASN A 20 -18.60 6.22 -12.78
N ASP A 21 -17.34 5.78 -12.97
CA ASP A 21 -16.91 5.16 -14.22
C ASP A 21 -17.75 3.90 -14.50
N LEU A 22 -17.92 3.00 -13.52
CA LEU A 22 -18.73 1.80 -13.65
C LEU A 22 -20.20 2.10 -14.03
N ILE A 23 -20.83 3.02 -13.30
CA ILE A 23 -22.23 3.43 -13.54
C ILE A 23 -22.37 4.02 -14.94
N ARG A 24 -21.46 4.91 -15.34
CA ARG A 24 -21.52 5.58 -16.64
C ARG A 24 -21.38 4.59 -17.81
N ARG A 25 -20.53 3.57 -17.69
CA ARG A 25 -20.43 2.49 -18.70
C ARG A 25 -21.75 1.74 -18.84
N PHE A 26 -22.36 1.40 -17.71
CA PHE A 26 -23.66 0.72 -17.71
C PHE A 26 -24.79 1.58 -18.29
N GLU A 27 -24.87 2.86 -17.90
CA GLU A 27 -25.83 3.82 -18.47
C GLU A 27 -25.68 3.94 -19.99
N THR A 28 -24.44 3.97 -20.49
CA THR A 28 -24.15 4.03 -21.92
C THR A 28 -24.64 2.77 -22.65
N LEU A 29 -24.44 1.58 -22.06
CA LEU A 29 -24.96 0.32 -22.61
C LEU A 29 -26.50 0.32 -22.66
N VAL A 30 -27.16 0.78 -21.60
CA VAL A 30 -28.61 0.90 -21.55
C VAL A 30 -29.11 1.89 -22.60
N ALA A 31 -28.40 2.99 -22.83
CA ALA A 31 -28.73 3.97 -23.87
C ALA A 31 -28.53 3.43 -25.30
N LEU A 32 -27.65 2.44 -25.50
CA LEU A 32 -27.42 1.78 -26.78
C LEU A 32 -28.40 0.63 -27.07
N ALA A 33 -29.13 0.14 -26.05
CA ALA A 33 -30.05 -0.99 -26.18
C ALA A 33 -31.28 -0.74 -27.09
N PRO A 34 -31.88 0.46 -27.15
CA PRO A 34 -32.99 0.73 -28.06
C PRO A 34 -32.53 0.69 -29.53
N VAL A 35 -33.17 -0.18 -30.32
CA VAL A 35 -32.94 -0.23 -31.77
C VAL A 35 -33.90 0.73 -32.48
N GLU A 36 -33.62 2.03 -32.36
CA GLU A 36 -34.45 3.08 -32.98
C GLU A 36 -34.19 3.23 -34.49
N ARG A 37 -32.98 2.86 -34.93
CA ARG A 37 -32.54 2.98 -36.33
C ARG A 37 -31.94 1.64 -36.78
N THR A 38 -32.40 1.13 -37.91
CA THR A 38 -32.02 -0.20 -38.43
C THR A 38 -31.15 -0.14 -39.69
N ASP A 39 -30.63 1.03 -40.04
CA ASP A 39 -29.65 1.18 -41.11
C ASP A 39 -28.40 0.34 -40.82
N ARG A 40 -27.85 -0.33 -41.84
CA ARG A 40 -26.72 -1.25 -41.71
C ARG A 40 -25.48 -0.59 -41.07
N ASN A 41 -25.21 0.67 -41.37
CA ASN A 41 -24.05 1.37 -40.81
C ASN A 41 -24.30 1.71 -39.34
N PHE A 42 -25.55 2.05 -38.99
CA PHE A 42 -25.90 2.32 -37.61
C PHE A 42 -25.87 1.05 -36.75
N THR A 43 -26.41 -0.07 -37.24
CA THR A 43 -26.40 -1.33 -36.49
C THR A 43 -24.98 -1.85 -36.28
N ALA A 44 -24.11 -1.75 -37.28
CA ALA A 44 -22.69 -2.09 -37.15
C ALA A 44 -21.98 -1.19 -36.12
N TYR A 45 -22.25 0.12 -36.14
CA TYR A 45 -21.70 1.07 -35.17
C TYR A 45 -22.18 0.77 -33.75
N SER A 46 -23.49 0.55 -33.55
CA SER A 46 -24.06 0.27 -32.24
C SER A 46 -23.54 -1.06 -31.66
N ALA A 47 -23.41 -2.09 -32.50
CA ALA A 47 -22.83 -3.37 -32.08
C ALA A 47 -21.38 -3.19 -31.59
N TYR A 48 -20.54 -2.47 -32.35
CA TYR A 48 -19.17 -2.18 -31.94
C TYR A 48 -19.12 -1.36 -30.65
N GLN A 49 -19.97 -0.35 -30.51
CA GLN A 49 -20.04 0.44 -29.27
C GLN A 49 -20.46 -0.41 -28.06
N MET A 50 -21.42 -1.33 -28.22
CA MET A 50 -21.81 -2.25 -27.15
C MET A 50 -20.62 -3.13 -26.71
N GLU A 51 -19.83 -3.64 -27.64
CA GLU A 51 -18.63 -4.44 -27.30
C GLU A 51 -17.60 -3.61 -26.53
N VAL A 52 -17.31 -2.39 -26.99
CA VAL A 52 -16.36 -1.47 -26.34
C VAL A 52 -16.81 -1.11 -24.93
N GLU A 53 -18.07 -0.71 -24.75
CA GLU A 53 -18.59 -0.32 -23.44
C GLU A 53 -18.69 -1.53 -22.49
N THR A 54 -18.96 -2.74 -23.00
CA THR A 54 -18.91 -3.98 -22.20
C THR A 54 -17.50 -4.28 -21.71
N ALA A 55 -16.50 -4.19 -22.59
CA ALA A 55 -15.10 -4.38 -22.20
C ALA A 55 -14.63 -3.33 -21.18
N ALA A 56 -15.06 -2.09 -21.37
CA ALA A 56 -14.76 -1.00 -20.44
C ALA A 56 -15.45 -1.18 -19.06
N LEU A 57 -16.68 -1.72 -19.03
CA LEU A 57 -17.40 -2.07 -17.81
C LEU A 57 -16.67 -3.17 -17.02
N ILE A 58 -16.21 -4.21 -17.71
CA ILE A 58 -15.41 -5.29 -17.11
C ILE A 58 -14.14 -4.71 -16.48
N ARG A 59 -13.40 -3.89 -17.24
CA ARG A 59 -12.18 -3.24 -16.76
C ARG A 59 -12.43 -2.35 -15.54
N SER A 60 -13.50 -1.55 -15.54
CA SER A 60 -13.87 -0.73 -14.39
C SER A 60 -14.16 -1.59 -13.15
N SER A 61 -14.74 -2.78 -13.34
CA SER A 61 -14.96 -3.74 -12.25
C SER A 61 -13.65 -4.33 -11.72
N GLU A 62 -12.70 -4.66 -12.60
CA GLU A 62 -11.37 -5.13 -12.23
C GLU A 62 -10.57 -4.07 -11.45
N ASP A 63 -10.71 -2.79 -11.83
CA ASP A 63 -10.08 -1.67 -11.12
C ASP A 63 -10.63 -1.52 -9.69
N ILE A 64 -11.94 -1.73 -9.50
CA ILE A 64 -12.58 -1.76 -8.17
C ILE A 64 -12.02 -2.94 -7.34
N LEU A 65 -11.98 -4.15 -7.91
CA LEU A 65 -11.43 -5.32 -7.24
C LEU A 65 -9.95 -5.13 -6.86
N THR A 66 -9.19 -4.47 -7.72
CA THR A 66 -7.80 -4.09 -7.45
C THR A 66 -7.69 -3.13 -6.28
N LEU A 67 -8.56 -2.11 -6.21
CA LEU A 67 -8.62 -1.20 -5.07
C LEU A 67 -9.00 -1.95 -3.77
N THR A 68 -9.97 -2.85 -3.82
CA THR A 68 -10.35 -3.67 -2.65
C THR A 68 -9.17 -4.49 -2.15
N ARG A 69 -8.42 -5.15 -3.05
CA ARG A 69 -7.20 -5.89 -2.66
C ARG A 69 -6.18 -4.96 -2.01
N GLN A 70 -5.93 -3.77 -2.57
CA GLN A 70 -5.01 -2.79 -1.99
C GLN A 70 -5.46 -2.35 -0.58
N MET A 71 -6.75 -2.15 -0.36
CA MET A 71 -7.29 -1.81 0.96
C MET A 71 -7.13 -2.96 1.96
N GLN A 72 -7.36 -4.20 1.54
CA GLN A 72 -7.13 -5.39 2.36
C GLN A 72 -5.66 -5.57 2.70
N GLU A 73 -4.75 -5.37 1.73
CA GLU A 73 -3.30 -5.41 1.94
C GLU A 73 -2.87 -4.32 2.94
N MET A 74 -3.38 -3.10 2.82
CA MET A 74 -3.12 -2.03 3.80
C MET A 74 -3.63 -2.39 5.20
N TRP A 75 -4.75 -3.08 5.30
CA TRP A 75 -5.29 -3.53 6.59
C TRP A 75 -4.45 -4.67 7.20
N LEU A 76 -4.11 -5.68 6.40
CA LEU A 76 -3.37 -6.87 6.83
C LEU A 76 -1.91 -6.57 7.16
N PHE A 77 -1.26 -5.75 6.33
CA PHE A 77 0.17 -5.46 6.46
C PHE A 77 0.45 -4.13 7.16
N GLY A 78 -0.58 -3.30 7.38
CA GLY A 78 -0.50 -2.04 8.09
C GLY A 78 0.62 -1.12 7.57
N GLN A 79 1.11 -0.24 8.45
CA GLN A 79 2.54 0.10 8.39
C GLN A 79 3.25 -1.20 8.77
N LEU A 80 4.09 -1.73 7.88
CA LEU A 80 4.99 -2.82 8.20
C LEU A 80 5.65 -2.46 9.55
N ASN A 81 5.23 -3.10 10.64
CA ASN A 81 5.74 -2.80 11.97
C ASN A 81 7.12 -3.46 12.11
N THR A 82 8.05 -3.10 11.22
CA THR A 82 9.47 -3.48 11.28
C THR A 82 10.25 -2.61 12.26
N LEU A 83 9.56 -1.69 12.94
CA LEU A 83 10.10 -0.78 13.96
C LEU A 83 9.51 -1.05 15.35
N GLY A 84 8.77 -2.14 15.55
CA GLY A 84 8.72 -2.76 16.87
C GLY A 84 10.08 -3.42 17.10
N ALA A 85 10.82 -3.00 18.13
CA ALA A 85 12.18 -3.41 18.44
C ALA A 85 12.45 -4.84 17.98
N SER A 86 13.14 -4.99 16.84
CA SER A 86 13.35 -6.32 16.29
C SER A 86 14.13 -7.14 17.32
N LYS A 87 13.96 -8.46 17.36
CA LYS A 87 14.79 -9.31 18.24
C LYS A 87 16.28 -9.03 18.07
N ALA A 88 16.72 -8.64 16.86
CA ALA A 88 18.09 -8.23 16.61
C ALA A 88 18.44 -6.89 17.27
N GLN A 89 17.51 -5.94 17.32
CA GLN A 89 17.69 -4.64 17.95
C GLN A 89 17.76 -4.74 19.48
N GLN A 90 16.86 -5.54 20.09
CA GLN A 90 16.95 -5.87 21.52
C GLN A 90 18.26 -6.55 21.88
N LYS A 91 18.69 -7.54 21.08
CA LYS A 91 19.97 -8.24 21.28
C LYS A 91 21.17 -7.32 21.12
N THR A 92 21.15 -6.43 20.14
CA THR A 92 22.22 -5.44 19.92
C THR A 92 22.33 -4.47 21.10
N GLU A 93 21.20 -4.07 21.68
CA GLU A 93 21.17 -3.15 22.82
C GLU A 93 21.59 -3.84 24.14
N GLU A 94 21.26 -5.11 24.32
CA GLU A 94 21.81 -5.95 25.39
C GLU A 94 23.33 -6.15 25.25
N ASP A 95 23.81 -6.51 24.05
CA ASP A 95 25.24 -6.71 23.77
C ASP A 95 26.02 -5.41 24.00
N ALA A 96 25.47 -4.26 23.56
CA ALA A 96 26.07 -2.94 23.79
C ALA A 96 26.19 -2.59 25.28
N ARG A 97 25.18 -2.93 26.10
CA ARG A 97 25.25 -2.75 27.56
C ARG A 97 26.31 -3.65 28.19
N ALA A 98 26.37 -4.92 27.80
CA ALA A 98 27.37 -5.85 28.32
C ALA A 98 28.81 -5.39 28.01
N VAL A 99 29.05 -4.90 26.78
CA VAL A 99 30.35 -4.34 26.38
C VAL A 99 30.68 -3.07 27.19
N ALA A 100 29.71 -2.17 27.39
CA ALA A 100 29.91 -0.96 28.18
C ALA A 100 30.29 -1.27 29.64
N GLU A 101 29.66 -2.25 30.26
CA GLU A 101 29.99 -2.70 31.62
C GLU A 101 31.39 -3.33 31.70
N LEU A 102 31.77 -4.14 30.71
CA LEU A 102 33.11 -4.74 30.64
C LEU A 102 34.20 -3.67 30.46
N LEU A 103 33.96 -2.67 29.60
CA LEU A 103 34.87 -1.53 29.42
C LEU A 103 35.00 -0.70 30.70
N ALA A 104 33.89 -0.44 31.42
CA ALA A 104 33.93 0.27 32.68
C ALA A 104 34.76 -0.48 33.75
N ARG A 105 34.66 -1.81 33.80
CA ARG A 105 35.47 -2.65 34.70
C ARG A 105 36.95 -2.66 34.32
N LEU A 106 37.28 -2.65 33.03
CA LEU A 106 38.67 -2.59 32.56
C LEU A 106 39.32 -1.26 32.91
N ILE A 107 38.62 -0.14 32.71
CA ILE A 107 39.10 1.20 33.09
C ILE A 107 39.29 1.32 34.61
N GLN A 108 38.39 0.72 35.41
CA GLN A 108 38.54 0.64 36.86
C GLN A 108 39.66 -0.32 37.31
N GLY A 109 39.94 -1.38 36.54
CA GLY A 109 41.04 -2.30 36.78
C GLY A 109 42.42 -1.71 36.44
N GLU A 110 42.52 -0.93 35.37
CA GLU A 110 43.76 -0.26 34.95
C GLU A 110 44.15 0.90 35.88
N THR A 111 43.18 1.52 36.58
CA THR A 111 43.45 2.58 37.57
C THR A 111 43.91 2.04 38.94
N GLY A 112 44.04 0.72 39.10
CA GLY A 112 44.45 0.05 40.34
C GLY A 112 45.95 -0.16 40.54
N VAL A 113 46.82 0.21 39.58
CA VAL A 113 48.28 0.08 39.76
C VAL A 113 48.82 1.27 40.56
N LYS A 114 48.72 1.17 41.89
CA LYS A 114 49.55 1.96 42.80
C LYS A 114 51.02 1.57 42.59
N VAL A 115 51.75 2.37 41.82
CA VAL A 115 53.22 2.38 41.92
C VAL A 115 53.58 3.05 43.24
N GLY A 116 53.68 2.22 44.27
CA GLY A 116 54.31 2.59 45.54
C GLY A 116 55.80 2.77 45.33
N GLY A 117 56.31 3.92 45.77
CA GLY A 117 57.73 4.23 45.79
C GLY A 117 58.01 5.52 46.55
N LYS A 118 57.91 5.45 47.88
CA LYS A 118 58.58 6.39 48.81
C LYS A 118 60.03 5.91 49.04
N PRO A 119 60.98 6.73 49.53
CA PRO A 119 60.84 7.77 50.57
C PRO A 119 60.79 9.21 50.06
#